data_AF-A0A178ML65-F1
#
_entry.id   AF-A0A178ML65-F1
#
_cell.length_a   1.000
_cell.length_b   1.000
_cell.length_c   1.000
_cell.angle_alpha   90.00
_cell.angle_beta   90.00
_cell.angle_gamma   90.00
#
_symmetry.space_group_name_H-M   'P 1'
#
loop_
_entity.id
_entity.type
_entity.pdbx_description
1 polymer ?
#
loop_
_entity_poly.entity_id
_entity_poly.type
_entity_poly.pdbx_seq_one_letter_code
_entity_poly.pdbx_strand_id
1 'polypeptide(L)'
;MSVGVPVLDADHKTLVGLVNNLHRSIGDAEEYATLGSVLQALQDYADHHFAREERVMEVCRYPSLDTHARIHRRLALEVRELKTRYDGDRSTVRAKDCLDFLHKWLFEHICSTDMDYRAWVVGHPEAASAAESVSLTDSRPGKAQLDWKALRILVVDDNVNFAQIMRTILEGVGVVDIRTAADLDGAKAILAGTELDIVVSDWHVGPESGLDLVAWIRRQPELAKIPVLVLSGHERVASRDVALSAGADEFMEKPISARGLLICLSRLARKGG
;
A
#
# COMPACT_ATOMS: atom_id res chain seq x y z
N MET A 1 -4.98 -11.37 -16.05
CA MET A 1 -3.67 -11.96 -15.71
C MET A 1 -3.92 -12.80 -14.48
N SER A 2 -3.90 -14.12 -14.62
CA SER A 2 -4.12 -15.04 -13.49
C SER A 2 -3.25 -16.26 -13.65
N VAL A 3 -2.42 -16.49 -12.65
CA VAL A 3 -1.52 -17.65 -12.54
C VAL A 3 -2.19 -18.79 -11.77
N GLY A 4 -3.42 -18.59 -11.31
CA GLY A 4 -4.24 -19.61 -10.64
C GLY A 4 -4.03 -19.68 -9.13
N VAL A 5 -3.29 -18.74 -8.55
CA VAL A 5 -3.12 -18.59 -7.10
C VAL A 5 -3.76 -17.26 -6.69
N PRO A 6 -4.87 -17.28 -5.95
CA PRO A 6 -5.65 -16.07 -5.67
C PRO A 6 -4.85 -14.90 -5.08
N VAL A 7 -3.87 -15.21 -4.22
CA VAL A 7 -3.06 -14.16 -3.59
C VAL A 7 -2.05 -13.53 -4.58
N LEU A 8 -1.46 -14.31 -5.48
CA LEU A 8 -0.59 -13.79 -6.54
C LEU A 8 -1.40 -12.95 -7.55
N ASP A 9 -2.59 -13.42 -7.90
CA ASP A 9 -3.52 -12.68 -8.77
C ASP A 9 -3.95 -11.34 -8.13
N ALA A 10 -4.06 -11.28 -6.80
CA ALA A 10 -4.33 -10.05 -6.06
C ALA A 10 -3.10 -9.12 -6.05
N ASP A 11 -1.90 -9.65 -5.87
CA ASP A 11 -0.64 -8.90 -5.96
C ASP A 11 -0.50 -8.28 -7.37
N HIS A 12 -0.75 -9.03 -8.45
CA HIS A 12 -0.76 -8.52 -9.83
C HIS A 12 -1.74 -7.37 -10.03
N LYS A 13 -2.97 -7.48 -9.52
CA LYS A 13 -3.97 -6.39 -9.56
C LYS A 13 -3.50 -5.15 -8.82
N THR A 14 -2.83 -5.34 -7.68
CA THR A 14 -2.30 -4.25 -6.86
C THR A 14 -1.19 -3.51 -7.61
N LEU A 15 -0.24 -4.24 -8.20
CA LEU A 15 0.82 -3.65 -9.03
C LEU A 15 0.25 -2.86 -10.21
N VAL A 16 -0.74 -3.42 -10.93
CA VAL A 16 -1.44 -2.71 -12.03
C VAL A 16 -2.17 -1.47 -11.50
N GLY A 17 -2.79 -1.54 -10.32
CA GLY A 17 -3.45 -0.41 -9.66
C GLY A 17 -2.47 0.73 -9.38
N LEU A 18 -1.27 0.42 -8.87
CA LEU A 18 -0.21 1.41 -8.63
C LEU A 18 0.25 2.09 -9.93
N VAL A 19 0.42 1.32 -11.00
CA VAL A 19 0.77 1.87 -12.33
C VAL A 19 -0.34 2.78 -12.87
N ASN A 20 -1.61 2.38 -12.73
CA ASN A 20 -2.75 3.21 -13.12
C ASN A 20 -2.87 4.50 -12.29
N ASN A 21 -2.52 4.45 -11.00
CA ASN A 21 -2.45 5.65 -10.15
C ASN A 21 -1.39 6.62 -10.65
N LEU A 22 -0.19 6.12 -10.99
CA LEU A 22 0.87 6.96 -11.56
C LEU A 22 0.43 7.60 -12.87
N HIS A 23 -0.23 6.84 -13.76
CA HIS A 23 -0.73 7.40 -15.01
C HIS A 23 -1.72 8.55 -14.79
N ARG A 24 -2.61 8.44 -13.79
CA ARG A 24 -3.58 9.50 -13.46
C ARG A 24 -2.96 10.77 -12.88
N SER A 25 -1.83 10.65 -12.17
CA SER A 25 -1.19 11.81 -11.56
C SER A 25 -0.30 12.61 -12.52
N ILE A 26 -0.09 12.13 -13.75
CA ILE A 26 0.73 12.86 -14.74
C ILE A 26 0.03 14.18 -15.10
N GLY A 27 0.75 15.29 -14.91
CA GLY A 27 0.26 16.64 -15.14
C GLY A 27 -0.49 17.28 -13.96
N ASP A 28 -0.61 16.57 -12.83
CA ASP A 28 -1.20 17.08 -11.60
C ASP A 28 -0.17 17.92 -10.80
N ALA A 29 -0.65 18.88 -10.00
CA ALA A 29 0.19 19.69 -9.11
C ALA A 29 0.97 18.81 -8.11
N GLU A 30 0.41 17.66 -7.74
CA GLU A 30 1.01 16.70 -6.81
C GLU A 30 1.67 15.50 -7.51
N GLU A 31 2.01 15.61 -8.80
CA GLU A 31 2.64 14.54 -9.59
C GLU A 31 3.85 13.94 -8.87
N TYR A 32 4.76 14.78 -8.36
CA TYR A 32 5.98 14.32 -7.70
C TYR A 32 5.68 13.54 -6.42
N ALA A 33 4.79 14.06 -5.55
CA ALA A 33 4.44 13.39 -4.30
C ALA A 33 3.78 12.04 -4.56
N THR A 34 2.92 11.98 -5.58
CA THR A 34 2.27 10.74 -6.03
C THR A 34 3.30 9.76 -6.59
N LEU A 35 4.20 10.20 -7.47
CA LEU A 35 5.28 9.40 -8.03
C LEU A 35 6.15 8.79 -6.93
N GLY A 36 6.56 9.58 -5.94
CA GLY A 36 7.36 9.09 -4.81
C GLY A 36 6.64 7.99 -4.02
N SER A 37 5.33 8.15 -3.80
CA SER A 37 4.50 7.16 -3.10
C SER A 37 4.30 5.89 -3.93
N VAL A 38 4.09 6.02 -5.25
CA VAL A 38 4.00 4.87 -6.16
C VAL A 38 5.32 4.11 -6.24
N LEU A 39 6.45 4.79 -6.41
CA LEU A 39 7.77 4.14 -6.45
C LEU A 39 8.07 3.38 -5.15
N GLN A 40 7.75 3.98 -4.00
CA GLN A 40 7.92 3.33 -2.70
C GLN A 40 7.01 2.10 -2.56
N ALA A 41 5.74 2.20 -2.96
CA ALA A 41 4.81 1.08 -2.91
C ALA A 41 5.21 -0.05 -3.88
N LEU A 42 5.61 0.29 -5.11
CA LEU A 42 6.06 -0.67 -6.12
C LEU A 42 7.30 -1.43 -5.66
N GLN A 43 8.26 -0.74 -5.03
CA GLN A 43 9.43 -1.40 -4.47
C GLN A 43 9.04 -2.46 -3.44
N ASP A 44 8.20 -2.09 -2.46
CA ASP A 44 7.75 -3.01 -1.42
C ASP A 44 6.97 -4.20 -1.98
N TYR A 45 6.06 -3.95 -2.93
CA TYR A 45 5.24 -4.98 -3.55
C TYR A 45 6.06 -5.89 -4.48
N ALA A 46 6.99 -5.36 -5.27
CA ALA A 46 7.83 -6.18 -6.14
C ALA A 46 8.69 -7.15 -5.33
N ASP A 47 9.37 -6.67 -4.29
CA ASP A 47 10.23 -7.53 -3.45
C ASP A 47 9.45 -8.68 -2.82
N HIS A 48 8.21 -8.42 -2.38
CA HIS A 48 7.39 -9.40 -1.70
C HIS A 48 6.63 -10.33 -2.65
N HIS A 49 6.08 -9.80 -3.74
CA HIS A 49 5.43 -10.55 -4.79
C HIS A 49 6.41 -11.58 -5.39
N PHE A 50 7.61 -11.15 -5.74
CA PHE A 50 8.65 -12.04 -6.26
C PHE A 50 9.03 -13.15 -5.27
N ALA A 51 9.13 -12.83 -3.99
CA ALA A 51 9.38 -13.83 -2.95
C ALA A 51 8.24 -14.86 -2.84
N ARG A 52 6.99 -14.45 -3.02
CA ARG A 52 5.83 -15.36 -3.07
C ARG A 52 5.89 -16.27 -4.28
N GLU A 53 6.11 -15.71 -5.45
CA GLU A 53 6.19 -16.48 -6.69
C GLU A 53 7.34 -17.48 -6.65
N GLU A 54 8.52 -17.06 -6.21
CA GLU A 54 9.69 -17.94 -6.03
C GLU A 54 9.39 -19.07 -5.05
N ARG A 55 8.69 -18.78 -3.94
CA ARG A 55 8.28 -19.80 -2.97
C ARG A 55 7.28 -20.79 -3.57
N VAL A 56 6.31 -20.31 -4.35
CA VAL A 56 5.35 -21.17 -5.06
C VAL A 56 6.05 -22.02 -6.11
N MET A 57 6.92 -21.42 -6.92
CA MET A 57 7.72 -22.11 -7.93
C MET A 57 8.62 -23.19 -7.31
N GLU A 58 9.24 -22.92 -6.16
CA GLU A 58 10.04 -23.89 -5.41
C GLU A 58 9.20 -25.10 -4.97
N VAL A 59 8.06 -24.85 -4.31
CA VAL A 59 7.15 -25.92 -3.83
C VAL A 59 6.58 -26.73 -4.99
N CYS A 60 6.23 -26.09 -6.10
CA CYS A 60 5.72 -26.76 -7.30
C CYS A 60 6.83 -27.35 -8.18
N ARG A 61 8.10 -27.23 -7.78
CA ARG A 61 9.29 -27.74 -8.49
C ARG A 61 9.41 -27.25 -9.92
N TYR A 62 9.13 -25.97 -10.15
CA TYR A 62 9.26 -25.33 -11.46
C TYR A 62 10.72 -25.36 -11.95
N PRO A 63 11.03 -26.00 -13.10
CA PRO A 63 12.41 -26.24 -13.52
C PRO A 63 13.25 -24.98 -13.79
N SER A 64 12.60 -23.87 -14.16
CA SER A 64 13.28 -22.63 -14.54
C SER A 64 13.30 -21.59 -13.42
N LEU A 65 13.09 -22.00 -12.16
CA LEU A 65 13.08 -21.10 -10.99
C LEU A 65 14.31 -20.19 -10.95
N ASP A 66 15.53 -20.72 -11.10
CA ASP A 66 16.75 -19.90 -11.03
C ASP A 66 16.80 -18.82 -12.10
N THR A 67 16.29 -19.13 -13.31
CA THR A 67 16.20 -18.17 -14.41
C THR A 67 15.16 -17.11 -14.12
N HIS A 68 14.00 -17.51 -13.61
CA HIS A 68 12.93 -16.61 -13.22
C HIS A 68 13.37 -15.66 -12.09
N ALA A 69 14.00 -16.19 -11.04
CA ALA A 69 14.50 -15.38 -9.92
C ALA A 69 15.62 -14.39 -10.34
N ARG A 70 16.39 -14.68 -11.41
CA ARG A 70 17.32 -13.68 -11.99
C ARG A 70 16.59 -12.52 -12.63
N ILE A 71 15.45 -12.76 -13.28
CA ILE A 71 14.59 -11.71 -13.83
C ILE A 71 14.09 -10.84 -12.67
N HIS A 72 13.48 -11.43 -11.64
CA HIS A 72 13.04 -10.72 -10.43
C HIS A 72 14.12 -9.82 -9.82
N ARG A 73 15.33 -10.35 -9.60
CA ARG A 73 16.43 -9.58 -9.01
C ARG A 73 16.81 -8.36 -9.84
N ARG A 74 16.82 -8.49 -11.18
CA ARG A 74 17.10 -7.38 -12.09
C ARG A 74 15.97 -6.34 -12.03
N LEU A 75 14.74 -6.82 -12.13
CA LEU A 75 13.54 -5.99 -12.10
C LEU A 75 13.44 -5.18 -10.80
N ALA A 76 13.68 -5.80 -9.64
CA ALA A 76 13.72 -5.14 -8.34
C ALA A 76 14.89 -4.15 -8.19
N LEU A 77 16.02 -4.40 -8.87
CA LEU A 77 17.14 -3.44 -8.89
C LEU A 77 16.77 -2.18 -9.68
N GLU A 78 16.15 -2.33 -10.85
CA GLU A 78 15.75 -1.20 -11.70
C GLU A 78 14.73 -0.27 -10.99
N VAL A 79 13.75 -0.85 -10.26
CA VAL A 79 12.81 -0.08 -9.41
C VAL A 79 13.55 0.66 -8.28
N ARG A 80 14.50 -0.01 -7.62
CA ARG A 80 15.32 0.62 -6.56
C ARG A 80 16.19 1.76 -7.05
N GLU A 81 16.76 1.62 -8.24
CA GLU A 81 17.56 2.69 -8.88
C GLU A 81 16.69 3.89 -9.25
N LEU A 82 15.47 3.67 -9.76
CA LEU A 82 14.49 4.75 -9.98
C LEU A 82 14.16 5.48 -8.67
N LYS A 83 13.88 4.72 -7.60
CA LYS A 83 13.59 5.31 -6.29
C LYS A 83 14.75 6.10 -5.72
N THR A 84 15.97 5.56 -5.81
CA THR A 84 17.18 6.23 -5.32
C THR A 84 17.45 7.55 -6.06
N ARG A 85 17.24 7.57 -7.39
CA ARG A 85 17.33 8.81 -8.17
C ARG A 85 16.27 9.82 -7.75
N TYR A 86 15.02 9.39 -7.60
CA TYR A 86 13.92 10.25 -7.14
C TYR A 86 14.19 10.85 -5.75
N ASP A 87 14.73 10.06 -4.81
CA ASP A 87 15.03 10.52 -3.45
C ASP A 87 16.20 11.51 -3.42
N GLY A 88 17.20 11.32 -4.30
CA GLY A 88 18.33 12.24 -4.43
C GLY A 88 17.95 13.57 -5.10
N ASP A 89 17.20 13.51 -6.19
CA ASP A 89 16.65 14.68 -6.89
C ASP A 89 15.38 14.28 -7.66
N ARG A 90 14.23 14.75 -7.17
CA ARG A 90 12.91 14.44 -7.72
C ARG A 90 12.77 14.84 -9.20
N SER A 91 13.51 15.84 -9.67
CA SER A 91 13.45 16.31 -11.06
C SER A 91 14.12 15.36 -12.06
N THR A 92 14.96 14.44 -11.57
CA THR A 92 15.69 13.48 -12.42
C THR A 92 14.84 12.30 -12.90
N VAL A 93 13.64 12.13 -12.32
CA VAL A 93 12.71 11.06 -12.66
C VAL A 93 11.37 11.68 -13.06
N ARG A 94 11.01 11.56 -14.34
CA ARG A 94 9.71 12.01 -14.83
C ARG A 94 8.68 10.89 -14.65
N ALA A 95 7.47 11.24 -14.20
CA ALA A 95 6.38 10.28 -14.02
C ALA A 95 6.08 9.51 -15.31
N LYS A 96 6.12 10.18 -16.46
CA LYS A 96 5.93 9.56 -17.77
C LYS A 96 7.00 8.50 -18.11
N ASP A 97 8.28 8.81 -17.91
CA ASP A 97 9.36 7.86 -18.21
C ASP A 97 9.28 6.64 -17.27
N CYS A 98 8.92 6.89 -16.00
CA CYS A 98 8.67 5.83 -15.03
C CYS A 98 7.46 4.97 -15.44
N LEU A 99 6.37 5.57 -15.90
CA LEU A 99 5.20 4.86 -16.38
C LEU A 99 5.54 3.98 -17.60
N ASP A 100 6.26 4.50 -18.58
CA ASP A 100 6.66 3.75 -19.77
C ASP A 100 7.53 2.54 -19.39
N PHE A 101 8.47 2.74 -18.45
CA PHE A 101 9.26 1.66 -17.88
C PHE A 101 8.37 0.61 -17.20
N LEU A 102 7.47 1.03 -16.30
CA LEU A 102 6.61 0.12 -15.53
C LEU A 102 5.61 -0.62 -16.42
N HIS A 103 5.04 0.02 -17.43
CA HIS A 103 4.17 -0.66 -18.39
C HIS A 103 4.92 -1.76 -19.14
N LYS A 104 6.11 -1.45 -19.67
CA LYS A 104 6.92 -2.45 -20.38
C LYS A 104 7.30 -3.60 -19.45
N TRP A 105 7.83 -3.26 -18.28
CA TRP A 105 8.27 -4.18 -17.24
C TRP A 105 7.15 -5.12 -16.78
N LEU A 106 6.00 -4.54 -16.38
CA LEU A 106 4.88 -5.28 -15.80
C LEU A 106 4.21 -6.16 -16.86
N PHE A 107 4.08 -5.64 -18.09
CA PHE A 107 3.46 -6.39 -19.17
C PHE A 107 4.35 -7.55 -19.63
N GLU A 108 5.65 -7.32 -19.87
CA GLU A 108 6.57 -8.38 -20.30
C GLU A 108 6.76 -9.44 -19.21
N HIS A 109 6.76 -9.05 -17.95
CA HIS A 109 6.91 -9.98 -16.83
C HIS A 109 5.61 -10.74 -16.55
N ILE A 110 4.54 -10.06 -16.11
CA ILE A 110 3.31 -10.72 -15.65
C ILE A 110 2.57 -11.42 -16.80
N CYS A 111 2.43 -10.77 -17.96
CA CYS A 111 1.65 -11.35 -19.05
C CYS A 111 2.39 -12.46 -19.80
N SER A 112 3.71 -12.56 -19.66
CA SER A 112 4.52 -13.55 -20.39
C SER A 112 5.29 -14.46 -19.44
N THR A 113 6.21 -13.92 -18.65
CA THR A 113 7.13 -14.70 -17.82
C THR A 113 6.40 -15.48 -16.72
N ASP A 114 5.41 -14.88 -16.06
CA ASP A 114 4.67 -15.54 -14.96
C ASP A 114 3.75 -16.65 -15.49
N MET A 115 3.29 -16.50 -16.73
CA MET A 115 2.45 -17.50 -17.38
C MET A 115 3.21 -18.81 -17.64
N ASP A 116 4.55 -18.79 -17.71
CA ASP A 116 5.37 -19.98 -17.93
C ASP A 116 5.26 -20.98 -16.77
N TYR A 117 5.16 -20.49 -15.53
CA TYR A 117 5.03 -21.36 -14.36
C TYR A 117 3.58 -21.79 -14.10
N ARG A 118 2.58 -21.12 -14.71
CA ARG A 118 1.15 -21.36 -14.43
C ARG A 118 0.74 -22.83 -14.49
N ALA A 119 1.21 -23.56 -15.50
CA ALA A 119 0.86 -24.98 -15.68
C ALA A 119 1.35 -25.89 -14.53
N TRP A 120 2.38 -25.46 -13.79
CA TRP A 120 2.94 -26.17 -12.63
C TRP A 120 2.20 -25.86 -11.33
N VAL A 121 1.52 -24.72 -11.30
CA VAL A 121 0.94 -24.15 -10.08
C VAL A 121 -0.57 -24.40 -10.00
N VAL A 122 -1.27 -24.34 -11.14
CA VAL A 122 -2.73 -24.54 -11.19
C VAL A 122 -3.08 -25.95 -10.70
N GLY A 123 -3.88 -26.02 -9.64
CA GLY A 123 -4.31 -27.28 -9.03
C GLY A 123 -3.26 -27.93 -8.13
N HIS A 124 -2.09 -27.33 -7.93
CA HIS A 124 -1.09 -27.83 -6.99
C HIS A 124 -1.56 -27.57 -5.54
N PRO A 125 -1.66 -28.61 -4.69
CA PRO A 125 -2.33 -28.51 -3.38
C PRO A 125 -1.66 -27.51 -2.42
N GLU A 126 -0.34 -27.34 -2.55
CA GLU A 126 0.45 -26.50 -1.64
C GLU A 126 0.69 -25.08 -2.16
N ALA A 127 0.30 -24.76 -3.40
CA ALA A 127 0.63 -23.47 -4.03
C ALA A 127 0.05 -22.27 -3.27
N ALA A 128 -1.24 -22.33 -2.91
CA ALA A 128 -1.90 -21.26 -2.17
C ALA A 128 -1.27 -21.04 -0.79
N SER A 129 -1.07 -22.11 -0.02
CA SER A 129 -0.42 -22.03 1.30
C SER A 129 1.03 -21.56 1.22
N ALA A 130 1.75 -21.93 0.16
CA ALA A 130 3.13 -21.49 -0.06
C ALA A 130 3.19 -19.97 -0.29
N ALA A 131 2.29 -19.43 -1.13
CA ALA A 131 2.20 -17.99 -1.36
C ALA A 131 1.78 -17.23 -0.08
N GLU A 132 0.82 -17.74 0.67
CA GLU A 132 0.34 -17.12 1.91
C GLU A 132 1.39 -17.14 3.03
N SER A 133 2.34 -18.09 3.00
CA SER A 133 3.43 -18.17 3.99
C SER A 133 4.38 -16.97 3.95
N VAL A 134 4.43 -16.25 2.84
CA VAL A 134 5.19 -15.00 2.71
C VAL A 134 4.21 -13.84 2.90
N SER A 135 4.37 -13.05 3.96
CA SER A 135 3.47 -11.93 4.30
C SER A 135 4.19 -10.59 4.27
N LEU A 136 3.49 -9.55 3.82
CA LEU A 136 3.97 -8.16 3.88
C LEU A 136 4.10 -7.67 5.33
N THR A 137 3.33 -8.26 6.24
CA THR A 137 3.33 -7.88 7.66
C THR A 137 4.11 -8.87 8.52
N ASP A 138 4.70 -8.36 9.60
CA ASP A 138 5.59 -9.12 10.49
C ASP A 138 4.92 -10.42 10.98
N SER A 139 5.31 -11.54 10.37
CA SER A 139 4.78 -12.89 10.63
C SER A 139 5.64 -13.60 11.66
N ARG A 140 5.85 -12.96 12.81
CA ARG A 140 6.54 -13.66 13.91
C ARG A 140 5.69 -14.87 14.33
N PRO A 141 6.28 -16.07 14.45
CA PRO A 141 5.56 -17.25 14.90
C PRO A 141 4.86 -16.99 16.24
N GLY A 142 3.56 -17.26 16.33
CA GLY A 142 2.77 -17.18 17.57
C GLY A 142 1.91 -15.94 17.78
N LYS A 143 1.89 -14.95 16.87
CA LYS A 143 0.88 -13.88 16.88
C LYS A 143 -0.29 -14.23 15.95
N ALA A 144 -1.52 -14.06 16.44
CA ALA A 144 -2.72 -14.20 15.61
C ALA A 144 -2.64 -13.26 14.40
N GLN A 145 -2.89 -13.82 13.22
CA GLN A 145 -2.95 -13.09 11.96
C GLN A 145 -4.20 -12.19 12.00
N LEU A 146 -4.03 -10.93 11.61
CA LEU A 146 -5.12 -9.97 11.55
C LEU A 146 -6.05 -10.35 10.39
N ASP A 147 -7.36 -10.39 10.64
CA ASP A 147 -8.34 -10.51 9.57
C ASP A 147 -8.61 -9.13 8.96
N TRP A 148 -7.91 -8.82 7.87
CA TRP A 148 -8.06 -7.57 7.15
C TRP A 148 -9.48 -7.35 6.61
N LYS A 149 -10.23 -8.42 6.33
CA LYS A 149 -11.60 -8.32 5.80
C LYS A 149 -12.59 -7.80 6.84
N ALA A 150 -12.27 -7.93 8.12
CA ALA A 150 -13.11 -7.45 9.20
C ALA A 150 -12.91 -5.94 9.49
N LEU A 151 -11.86 -5.33 8.93
CA LEU A 151 -11.55 -3.92 9.19
C LEU A 151 -12.34 -2.98 8.29
N ARG A 152 -12.82 -1.89 8.91
CA ARG A 152 -13.50 -0.76 8.28
C ARG A 152 -12.61 0.46 8.46
N ILE A 153 -12.00 0.91 7.36
CA ILE A 153 -10.97 1.96 7.39
C ILE A 153 -11.49 3.20 6.67
N LEU A 154 -11.37 4.36 7.31
CA LEU A 154 -11.59 5.66 6.66
C LEU A 154 -10.24 6.29 6.30
N VAL A 155 -10.06 6.66 5.04
CA VAL A 155 -8.93 7.45 4.54
C VAL A 155 -9.41 8.87 4.27
N VAL A 156 -8.79 9.86 4.88
CA VAL A 156 -9.11 11.29 4.69
C VAL A 156 -7.91 11.97 4.05
N ASP A 157 -8.04 12.35 2.79
CA ASP A 157 -6.98 12.99 2.00
C ASP A 157 -7.64 13.71 0.81
N ASP A 158 -7.34 14.98 0.61
CA ASP A 158 -7.88 15.79 -0.50
C ASP A 158 -7.19 15.49 -1.84
N ASN A 159 -5.99 14.89 -1.82
CA ASN A 159 -5.38 14.32 -3.00
C ASN A 159 -6.04 12.98 -3.34
N VAL A 160 -6.94 13.04 -4.33
CA VAL A 160 -7.65 11.88 -4.87
C VAL A 160 -6.70 10.79 -5.36
N ASN A 161 -5.54 11.12 -5.95
CA ASN A 161 -4.57 10.13 -6.41
C ASN A 161 -3.92 9.39 -5.23
N PHE A 162 -3.57 10.10 -4.15
CA PHE A 162 -3.01 9.48 -2.95
C PHE A 162 -4.04 8.62 -2.21
N ALA A 163 -5.28 9.09 -2.07
CA ALA A 163 -6.39 8.30 -1.53
C ALA A 163 -6.60 6.99 -2.31
N GLN A 164 -6.44 7.02 -3.64
CA GLN A 164 -6.52 5.81 -4.47
C GLN A 164 -5.31 4.88 -4.31
N ILE A 165 -4.10 5.41 -4.08
CA ILE A 165 -2.94 4.58 -3.72
C ILE A 165 -3.18 3.86 -2.38
N MET A 166 -3.70 4.57 -1.37
CA MET A 166 -4.05 3.97 -0.08
C MET A 166 -5.09 2.87 -0.24
N ARG A 167 -6.16 3.13 -1.01
CA ARG A 167 -7.15 2.12 -1.33
C ARG A 167 -6.52 0.90 -2.01
N THR A 168 -5.70 1.11 -3.04
CA THR A 168 -5.00 0.03 -3.78
C THR A 168 -4.18 -0.85 -2.84
N ILE A 169 -3.46 -0.26 -1.89
CA ILE A 169 -2.64 -0.99 -0.91
C ILE A 169 -3.51 -1.77 0.08
N LEU A 170 -4.59 -1.17 0.58
CA LEU A 170 -5.50 -1.78 1.57
C LEU A 170 -6.33 -2.92 0.96
N GLU A 171 -6.81 -2.76 -0.28
CA GLU A 171 -7.49 -3.82 -1.03
C GLU A 171 -6.54 -4.99 -1.30
N GLY A 172 -5.27 -4.71 -1.58
CA GLY A 172 -4.23 -5.73 -1.83
C GLY A 172 -4.03 -6.69 -0.65
N VAL A 173 -4.21 -6.23 0.59
CA VAL A 173 -4.19 -7.10 1.79
C VAL A 173 -5.55 -7.67 2.18
N GLY A 174 -6.61 -7.31 1.46
CA GLY A 174 -7.95 -7.88 1.61
C GLY A 174 -8.93 -7.04 2.45
N VAL A 175 -8.64 -5.75 2.72
CA VAL A 175 -9.64 -4.87 3.32
C VAL A 175 -10.78 -4.65 2.33
N VAL A 176 -12.02 -4.86 2.78
CA VAL A 176 -13.22 -4.78 1.93
C VAL A 176 -14.00 -3.48 2.14
N ASP A 177 -13.95 -2.89 3.34
CA ASP A 177 -14.68 -1.68 3.69
C ASP A 177 -13.71 -0.51 3.87
N ILE A 178 -13.41 0.16 2.75
CA ILE A 178 -12.55 1.33 2.68
C ILE A 178 -13.40 2.52 2.27
N ARG A 179 -13.57 3.47 3.20
CA ARG A 179 -14.23 4.74 2.94
C ARG A 179 -13.19 5.81 2.69
N THR A 180 -13.52 6.80 1.87
CA THR A 180 -12.64 7.93 1.55
C THR A 180 -13.39 9.23 1.72
N ALA A 181 -12.74 10.24 2.31
CA ALA A 181 -13.23 11.61 2.37
C ALA A 181 -12.15 12.57 1.86
N ALA A 182 -12.55 13.61 1.13
CA ALA A 182 -11.66 14.63 0.58
C ALA A 182 -11.62 15.92 1.42
N ASP A 183 -12.43 15.98 2.48
CA ASP A 183 -12.54 17.12 3.40
C ASP A 183 -12.95 16.63 4.80
N LEU A 184 -12.84 17.50 5.80
CA LEU A 184 -13.14 17.12 7.19
C LEU A 184 -14.64 16.92 7.41
N ASP A 185 -15.50 17.62 6.69
CA ASP A 185 -16.95 17.51 6.86
C ASP A 185 -17.49 16.17 6.33
N GLY A 186 -17.00 15.71 5.18
CA GLY A 186 -17.25 14.38 4.65
C GLY A 186 -16.73 13.30 5.59
N ALA A 187 -15.55 13.49 6.19
CA ALA A 187 -15.01 12.57 7.18
C ALA A 187 -15.91 12.47 8.42
N LYS A 188 -16.35 13.61 8.97
CA LYS A 188 -17.29 13.69 10.10
C LYS A 188 -18.62 13.01 9.79
N ALA A 189 -19.18 13.24 8.60
CA ALA A 189 -20.43 12.63 8.16
C ALA A 189 -20.34 11.09 8.10
N ILE A 190 -19.23 10.57 7.58
CA ILE A 190 -18.96 9.13 7.55
C ILE A 190 -18.85 8.56 8.96
N LEU A 191 -18.07 9.21 9.83
CA LEU A 191 -17.86 8.81 11.23
C LEU A 191 -19.14 8.82 12.06
N ALA A 192 -20.06 9.75 11.79
CA ALA A 192 -21.35 9.82 12.49
C ALA A 192 -22.32 8.71 12.06
N GLY A 193 -22.20 8.22 10.82
CA GLY A 193 -23.11 7.22 10.26
C GLY A 193 -22.60 5.79 10.25
N THR A 194 -21.31 5.58 10.53
CA THR A 194 -20.67 4.27 10.39
C THR A 194 -19.67 4.00 11.50
N GLU A 195 -19.73 2.80 12.06
CA GLU A 195 -18.65 2.28 12.88
C GLU A 195 -17.39 2.03 12.05
N LEU A 196 -16.27 2.57 12.50
CA LEU A 196 -14.96 2.45 11.86
C LEU A 196 -13.95 1.92 12.86
N ASP A 197 -13.01 1.13 12.37
CA ASP A 197 -11.99 0.50 13.20
C ASP A 197 -10.67 1.29 13.18
N ILE A 198 -10.40 2.05 12.11
CA ILE A 198 -9.22 2.92 11.99
C ILE A 198 -9.56 4.14 11.11
N VAL A 199 -9.03 5.32 11.48
CA VAL A 199 -8.95 6.49 10.60
C VAL A 199 -7.50 6.73 10.19
N VAL A 200 -7.27 6.94 8.90
CA VAL A 200 -6.02 7.42 8.33
C VAL A 200 -6.28 8.81 7.78
N SER A 201 -5.70 9.85 8.37
CA SER A 201 -5.92 11.24 7.95
C SER A 201 -4.62 11.83 7.43
N ASP A 202 -4.67 12.53 6.31
CA ASP A 202 -3.59 13.44 5.96
C ASP A 202 -3.53 14.61 6.93
N TRP A 203 -2.34 15.20 7.06
CA TRP A 203 -2.09 16.32 7.94
C TRP A 203 -2.79 17.58 7.45
N HIS A 204 -2.77 17.80 6.15
CA HIS A 204 -3.51 18.85 5.46
C HIS A 204 -4.61 18.20 4.64
N VAL A 205 -5.82 18.73 4.76
CA VAL A 205 -6.97 18.31 3.96
C VAL A 205 -7.57 19.58 3.39
N GLY A 206 -7.10 19.96 2.21
CA GLY A 206 -7.36 21.28 1.62
C GLY A 206 -6.85 22.41 2.52
N PRO A 207 -7.69 23.38 2.91
CA PRO A 207 -7.29 24.47 3.80
C PRO A 207 -7.28 24.09 5.29
N GLU A 208 -7.79 22.90 5.65
CA GLU A 208 -7.97 22.48 7.04
C GLU A 208 -6.83 21.57 7.52
N SER A 209 -6.63 21.48 8.83
CA SER A 209 -5.70 20.53 9.43
C SER A 209 -6.40 19.23 9.81
N GLY A 210 -5.86 18.08 9.40
CA GLY A 210 -6.30 16.77 9.87
C GLY A 210 -6.23 16.60 11.39
N LEU A 211 -5.42 17.41 12.10
CA LEU A 211 -5.41 17.43 13.55
C LEU A 211 -6.71 17.97 14.15
N ASP A 212 -7.44 18.84 13.43
CA ASP A 212 -8.76 19.30 13.86
C ASP A 212 -9.78 18.15 13.84
N LEU A 213 -9.66 17.24 12.87
CA LEU A 213 -10.45 16.00 12.83
C LEU A 213 -10.09 15.09 14.01
N VAL A 214 -8.80 14.92 14.31
CA VAL A 214 -8.34 14.15 15.48
C VAL A 214 -8.96 14.72 16.77
N ALA A 215 -8.84 16.03 16.98
CA ALA A 215 -9.39 16.70 18.16
C ALA A 215 -10.93 16.62 18.23
N TRP A 216 -11.61 16.58 17.09
CA TRP A 216 -13.06 16.37 17.02
C TRP A 216 -13.45 14.92 17.35
N ILE A 217 -12.71 13.91 16.85
CA ILE A 217 -12.90 12.49 17.18
C ILE A 217 -12.76 12.27 18.69
N ARG A 218 -11.72 12.82 19.31
CA ARG A 218 -11.45 12.65 20.76
C ARG A 218 -12.50 13.30 21.66
N ARG A 219 -13.27 14.28 21.16
CA ARG A 219 -14.37 14.91 21.91
C ARG A 219 -15.67 14.10 21.87
N GLN A 220 -15.77 13.08 21.03
CA GLN A 220 -16.94 12.22 20.91
C GLN A 220 -16.73 10.92 21.68
N PRO A 221 -17.53 10.62 22.73
CA PRO A 221 -17.34 9.43 23.56
C PRO A 221 -17.28 8.11 22.77
N GLU A 222 -18.09 7.98 21.73
CA GLU A 222 -18.22 6.81 20.86
C GLU A 222 -17.07 6.67 19.86
N LEU A 223 -16.47 7.78 19.43
CA LEU A 223 -15.35 7.78 18.47
C LEU A 223 -13.98 7.88 19.14
N ALA A 224 -13.92 8.31 20.40
CA ALA A 224 -12.67 8.66 21.07
C ALA A 224 -11.66 7.51 21.14
N LYS A 225 -12.12 6.26 21.03
CA LYS A 225 -11.26 5.06 21.02
C LYS A 225 -10.80 4.62 19.64
N ILE A 226 -11.37 5.15 18.56
CA ILE A 226 -10.98 4.79 17.20
C ILE A 226 -9.53 5.22 16.99
N PRO A 227 -8.62 4.28 16.67
CA PRO A 227 -7.24 4.61 16.35
C PRO A 227 -7.14 5.56 15.16
N VAL A 228 -6.32 6.61 15.30
CA VAL A 228 -6.05 7.58 14.21
C VAL A 228 -4.57 7.59 13.85
N LEU A 229 -4.28 7.28 12.60
CA LEU A 229 -2.97 7.47 11.97
C LEU A 229 -2.98 8.78 11.20
N VAL A 230 -2.03 9.68 11.52
CA VAL A 230 -1.81 10.90 10.73
C VAL A 230 -0.67 10.69 9.74
N LEU A 231 -0.90 11.04 8.49
CA LEU A 231 0.10 11.07 7.42
C LEU A 231 0.56 12.50 7.20
N SER A 232 1.82 12.74 6.84
CA SER A 232 2.32 14.09 6.57
C SER A 232 3.26 14.12 5.39
N GLY A 233 3.22 15.20 4.61
CA GLY A 233 4.27 15.56 3.66
C GLY A 233 5.57 16.04 4.32
N HIS A 234 6.49 16.56 3.50
CA HIS A 234 7.76 17.17 3.95
C HIS A 234 7.56 18.63 4.38
N GLU A 235 6.78 18.86 5.43
CA GLU A 235 6.52 20.19 5.95
C GLU A 235 7.35 20.47 7.20
N ARG A 236 7.83 21.71 7.36
CA ARG A 236 8.68 22.08 8.50
C ARG A 236 7.97 22.03 9.85
N VAL A 237 6.64 22.09 9.87
CA VAL A 237 5.82 22.19 11.08
C VAL A 237 5.27 20.82 11.50
N ALA A 238 5.02 19.95 10.54
CA ALA A 238 4.49 18.63 10.82
C ALA A 238 5.55 17.79 11.55
N SER A 239 5.17 17.24 12.70
CA SER A 239 6.04 16.36 13.47
C SER A 239 5.23 15.36 14.25
N ARG A 240 5.86 14.22 14.56
CA ARG A 240 5.29 13.16 15.36
C ARG A 240 4.76 13.68 16.70
N ASP A 241 5.52 14.53 17.40
CA ASP A 241 5.16 15.03 18.72
C ASP A 241 3.89 15.88 18.69
N VAL A 242 3.74 16.70 17.65
CA VAL A 242 2.55 17.55 17.47
C VAL A 242 1.32 16.69 17.16
N ALA A 243 1.42 15.70 16.26
CA ALA A 243 0.31 14.79 15.96
C ALA A 243 -0.16 14.02 17.20
N LEU A 244 0.78 13.45 17.97
CA LEU A 244 0.44 12.69 19.18
C LEU A 244 -0.16 13.58 20.28
N SER A 245 0.34 14.81 20.41
CA SER A 245 -0.20 15.78 21.38
C SER A 245 -1.64 16.21 21.03
N ALA A 246 -2.00 16.24 19.75
CA ALA A 246 -3.37 16.46 19.30
C ALA A 246 -4.30 15.25 19.53
N GLY A 247 -3.73 14.10 19.92
CA GLY A 247 -4.46 12.88 20.24
C GLY A 247 -4.41 11.80 19.15
N ALA A 248 -3.56 11.93 18.13
CA ALA A 248 -3.33 10.85 17.18
C ALA A 248 -2.64 9.66 17.87
N ASP A 249 -2.87 8.44 17.36
CA ASP A 249 -2.25 7.23 17.91
C ASP A 249 -0.90 6.92 17.26
N GLU A 250 -0.72 7.35 16.00
CA GLU A 250 0.54 7.23 15.30
C GLU A 250 0.68 8.28 14.19
N PHE A 251 1.91 8.45 13.71
CA PHE A 251 2.31 9.38 12.65
C PHE A 251 3.23 8.69 11.63
N MET A 252 3.07 9.01 10.34
CA MET A 252 3.97 8.55 9.27
C MET A 252 4.23 9.64 8.23
N GLU A 253 5.46 9.73 7.74
CA GLU A 253 5.86 10.68 6.70
C GLU A 253 5.70 10.09 5.29
N LYS A 254 5.16 10.87 4.36
CA LYS A 254 5.10 10.58 2.92
C LYS A 254 6.52 10.78 2.33
N PRO A 255 6.99 9.90 1.42
CA PRO A 255 6.25 8.81 0.77
C PRO A 255 6.08 7.59 1.67
N ILE A 256 4.87 7.02 1.68
CA ILE A 256 4.51 5.91 2.56
C ILE A 256 4.96 4.58 1.96
N SER A 257 5.72 3.81 2.75
CA SER A 257 5.96 2.38 2.48
C SER A 257 4.69 1.59 2.74
N ALA A 258 4.28 0.76 1.76
CA ALA A 258 3.16 -0.16 1.91
C ALA A 258 3.39 -1.09 3.10
N ARG A 259 4.60 -1.65 3.21
CA ARG A 259 4.98 -2.50 4.35
C ARG A 259 4.90 -1.76 5.68
N GLY A 260 5.46 -0.55 5.75
CA GLY A 260 5.43 0.29 6.95
C GLY A 260 4.00 0.62 7.37
N LEU A 261 3.14 1.00 6.42
CA LEU A 261 1.74 1.29 6.64
C LEU A 261 1.01 0.08 7.20
N LEU A 262 1.14 -1.08 6.56
CA LEU A 262 0.44 -2.30 6.97
C LEU A 262 0.89 -2.77 8.36
N ILE A 263 2.17 -2.66 8.70
CA ILE A 263 2.68 -2.93 10.05
C ILE A 263 2.06 -1.97 11.07
N CYS A 264 1.98 -0.69 10.74
CA CYS A 264 1.39 0.34 11.58
C CYS A 264 -0.09 0.06 11.84
N LEU A 265 -0.89 -0.11 10.78
CA LEU A 265 -2.31 -0.42 10.85
C LEU A 265 -2.56 -1.73 11.61
N SER A 266 -1.73 -2.76 11.38
CA SER A 266 -1.83 -4.03 12.13
C SER A 266 -1.63 -3.85 13.63
N ARG A 267 -0.84 -2.86 14.05
CA ARG A 267 -0.63 -2.55 15.47
C ARG A 267 -1.79 -1.73 16.03
N LEU A 268 -2.34 -0.79 15.25
CA LEU A 268 -3.49 0.02 15.63
C LEU A 268 -4.76 -0.82 15.77
N ALA A 269 -5.04 -1.70 14.81
CA ALA A 269 -6.18 -2.62 14.85
C ALA A 269 -6.20 -3.49 16.12
N ARG A 270 -5.03 -3.90 16.62
CA ARG A 270 -4.91 -4.72 17.84
C ARG A 270 -5.05 -3.92 19.14
N LYS A 271 -5.00 -2.60 19.10
CA LYS A 271 -5.22 -1.72 20.27
C LYS A 271 -6.68 -1.28 20.38
N GLY A 272 -7.40 -1.25 19.26
CA GLY A 272 -8.79 -0.77 19.18
C GLY A 272 -9.86 -1.82 19.51
N GLY A 273 -9.49 -3.11 19.55
CA GLY A 273 -10.34 -4.22 20.04
C GLY A 273 -10.01 -4.59 21.48
#